data_AF-A0A2V7MB98-F1
#
_entry.id   AF-A0A2V7MB98-F1
#
_cell.length_a   1.000
_cell.length_b   1.000
_cell.length_c   1.000
_cell.angle_alpha   90.00
_cell.angle_beta   90.00
_cell.angle_gamma   90.00
#
_symmetry.space_group_name_H-M   'P 1'
#
loop_
_entity.id
_entity.type
_entity.pdbx_description
1 polymer ?
#
loop_
_entity_poly.entity_id
_entity_poly.type
_entity_poly.pdbx_seq_one_letter_code
_entity_poly.pdbx_strand_id
1 'polypeptide(L)' 'MTVANRRRSDRRVKEVAVVVERRSGLDRRLIVESATAQIHAVLELLTELADHDALRDDSRRLLDTAMLRLRYALERMELE' A
#
# COMPACT_ATOMS: atom_id res chain seq x y z
N MET A 1 32.29 56.33 -12.83
CA MET A 1 32.03 55.36 -13.93
C MET A 1 31.93 53.96 -13.31
N THR A 2 30.92 53.20 -13.72
CA THR A 2 30.83 51.71 -13.74
C THR A 2 30.56 50.89 -12.45
N VAL A 3 29.27 50.85 -12.07
CA VAL A 3 28.34 49.69 -11.89
C VAL A 3 28.82 48.32 -11.31
N ALA A 4 28.06 47.89 -10.28
CA ALA A 4 27.69 46.51 -9.86
C ALA A 4 28.78 45.64 -9.18
N ASN A 5 28.48 44.71 -8.26
CA ASN A 5 27.34 43.81 -8.25
C ASN A 5 27.15 43.13 -6.86
N ARG A 6 25.90 43.07 -6.40
CA ARG A 6 25.44 42.23 -5.28
C ARG A 6 25.75 40.76 -5.59
N ARG A 7 26.30 40.02 -4.62
CA ARG A 7 26.12 38.57 -4.55
C ARG A 7 25.76 38.16 -3.13
N ARG A 8 24.50 38.44 -2.76
CA ARG A 8 23.71 37.46 -2.00
C ARG A 8 23.64 36.23 -2.90
N SER A 9 24.47 35.22 -2.63
CA SER A 9 24.24 33.90 -3.18
C SER A 9 23.06 33.29 -2.44
N ASP A 10 21.90 33.74 -2.88
CA ASP A 10 20.64 33.02 -2.95
C ASP A 10 20.93 31.51 -3.05
N ARG A 11 20.69 30.77 -1.96
CA ARG A 11 20.63 29.31 -1.99
C ARG A 11 19.41 28.94 -2.83
N ARG A 12 19.55 29.04 -4.15
CA ARG A 12 18.64 28.42 -5.10
C ARG A 12 18.78 26.92 -4.89
N VAL A 13 17.87 26.38 -4.09
CA VAL A 13 17.54 24.95 -4.11
C VAL A 13 17.22 24.67 -5.57
N LYS A 14 18.18 24.07 -6.26
CA LYS A 14 17.97 23.50 -7.57
C LYS A 14 16.98 22.38 -7.30
N GLU A 15 15.69 22.62 -7.52
CA GLU A 15 14.73 21.55 -7.71
C GLU A 15 15.28 20.72 -8.86
N VAL A 16 15.98 19.65 -8.50
CA VAL A 16 16.29 18.59 -9.44
C VAL A 16 14.92 18.04 -9.77
N ALA A 17 14.39 18.43 -10.93
CA ALA A 17 13.29 17.73 -11.54
C ALA A 17 13.79 16.30 -11.75
N VAL A 18 13.51 15.44 -10.77
CA VAL A 18 13.70 14.01 -10.91
C VAL A 18 12.84 13.66 -12.10
N VAL A 19 13.49 13.28 -13.20
CA VAL A 19 12.80 12.68 -14.33
C VAL A 19 12.18 11.42 -13.76
N VAL A 20 10.91 11.53 -13.36
CA VAL A 20 10.08 10.39 -13.04
C VAL A 20 9.98 9.67 -14.37
N GLU A 21 10.84 8.67 -14.57
CA GLU A 21 10.68 7.72 -15.66
C GLU A 21 9.21 7.31 -15.63
N ARG A 22 8.52 7.63 -16.71
CA ARG A 22 7.14 7.23 -16.96
C ARG A 22 7.15 5.71 -17.15
N ARG A 23 7.37 4.97 -16.07
CA ARG A 23 7.01 3.56 -15.97
C ARG A 23 5.50 3.51 -16.07
N SER A 24 5.05 3.32 -17.30
CA SER A 24 3.77 2.75 -17.72
C SER A 24 2.66 2.85 -16.67
N GLY A 25 1.77 3.83 -16.84
CA GLY A 25 0.54 3.93 -16.03
C GLY A 25 -0.43 2.75 -16.18
N LEU A 26 -0.10 1.72 -16.99
CA LEU A 26 -0.85 0.47 -17.09
C LEU A 26 -0.54 -0.50 -15.95
N ASP A 27 0.70 -0.53 -15.44
CA ASP A 27 1.07 -1.35 -14.27
C ASP A 27 0.42 -0.80 -12.99
N ARG A 28 0.34 0.53 -12.90
CA ARG A 28 -0.34 1.25 -11.81
C ARG A 28 -1.85 1.04 -11.77
N ARG A 29 -2.45 0.62 -12.89
CA ARG A 29 -3.89 0.34 -13.01
C ARG A 29 -4.24 -1.09 -12.59
N LEU A 30 -3.27 -2.00 -12.50
CA LEU A 30 -3.51 -3.37 -12.08
C LEU A 30 -3.53 -3.56 -10.55
N ILE A 31 -2.96 -2.68 -9.72
CA ILE A 31 -2.83 -2.97 -8.28
C ILE A 31 -2.89 -1.70 -7.40
N VAL A 32 -3.95 -0.91 -7.52
CA VAL A 32 -4.45 -0.17 -6.36
C VAL A 32 -5.85 -0.69 -6.10
N GLU A 33 -5.95 -1.98 -5.80
CA GLU A 33 -7.08 -2.44 -5.02
C GLU A 33 -7.07 -1.64 -3.73
N SER A 34 -8.24 -1.10 -3.35
CA SER A 34 -8.37 -0.44 -2.05
C SER A 34 -7.91 -1.40 -0.95
N ALA A 35 -7.43 -0.89 0.18
CA ALA A 35 -7.05 -1.74 1.32
C ALA A 35 -8.19 -2.72 1.67
N THR A 36 -9.44 -2.26 1.57
CA THR A 36 -10.67 -3.06 1.65
C THR A 36 -10.67 -4.23 0.65
N ALA A 37 -10.47 -3.98 -0.64
CA ALA A 37 -10.46 -5.03 -1.68
C ALA A 37 -9.32 -6.04 -1.47
N GLN A 38 -8.13 -5.59 -1.07
CA GLN A 38 -7.01 -6.48 -0.76
C GLN A 38 -7.33 -7.38 0.45
N ILE A 39 -7.98 -6.84 1.49
CA ILE A 39 -8.37 -7.62 2.67
C ILE A 39 -9.45 -8.65 2.31
N HIS A 40 -10.40 -8.31 1.43
CA HIS A 40 -11.37 -9.27 0.90
C HIS A 40 -10.68 -10.41 0.14
N ALA A 41 -9.77 -10.10 -0.78
CA ALA A 41 -9.04 -11.10 -1.55
C ALA A 41 -8.21 -12.03 -0.64
N VAL A 42 -7.56 -11.47 0.39
CA VAL A 42 -6.85 -12.29 1.39
C VAL A 42 -7.82 -13.19 2.17
N LEU A 43 -8.97 -12.67 2.61
CA LEU A 43 -9.96 -13.46 3.33
C LEU A 43 -10.53 -14.62 2.50
N GLU A 44 -10.71 -14.44 1.19
CA GLU A 44 -11.12 -15.50 0.27
C GLU A 44 -10.08 -16.61 0.22
N LEU A 45 -8.81 -16.28 -0.05
CA LEU A 45 -7.70 -17.24 -0.08
C LEU A 45 -7.51 -17.99 1.25
N LEU A 46 -7.65 -17.29 2.38
CA LEU A 46 -7.54 -17.90 3.70
C LEU A 46 -8.72 -18.83 4.01
N THR A 47 -9.90 -18.54 3.48
CA THR A 47 -11.08 -19.40 3.61
C THR A 47 -10.87 -20.68 2.80
N GLU A 48 -10.41 -20.58 1.54
CA GLU A 48 -10.04 -21.74 0.73
C GLU A 48 -9.00 -22.63 1.44
N LEU A 49 -7.96 -22.01 2.02
CA LEU A 49 -6.95 -22.75 2.79
C LEU A 49 -7.55 -23.48 4.01
N ALA A 50 -8.51 -22.85 4.71
CA ALA A 50 -9.18 -23.46 5.85
C ALA A 50 -10.05 -24.66 5.45
N ASP A 51 -10.66 -24.61 4.27
CA ASP A 51 -11.51 -25.68 3.73
C ASP A 51 -10.69 -26.91 3.30
N HIS A 52 -9.43 -26.73 2.92
CA HIS A 52 -8.54 -27.83 2.52
C HIS A 52 -8.02 -28.70 3.68
N ASP A 53 -8.35 -28.37 4.95
CA ASP A 53 -7.91 -29.07 6.17
C ASP A 53 -6.41 -29.42 6.20
N ALA A 54 -5.59 -28.57 5.56
CA ALA A 54 -4.15 -28.79 5.42
C ALA A 54 -3.34 -28.37 6.66
N LEU A 55 -4.02 -27.75 7.64
CA LEU A 55 -3.40 -27.14 8.81
C LEU A 55 -3.55 -28.02 10.05
N ARG A 56 -2.49 -28.08 10.86
CA ARG A 56 -2.56 -28.63 12.22
C ARG A 56 -3.49 -27.78 13.09
N ASP A 57 -4.11 -28.39 14.10
CA ASP A 57 -5.09 -27.74 14.99
C ASP A 57 -4.63 -26.37 15.54
N ASP A 58 -3.40 -26.27 16.02
CA ASP A 58 -2.86 -25.01 16.55
C ASP A 58 -2.75 -23.93 15.45
N SER A 59 -2.34 -24.32 14.25
CA SER A 59 -2.28 -23.41 13.09
C SER A 59 -3.67 -23.01 12.62
N ARG A 60 -4.65 -23.93 12.69
CA ARG A 60 -6.05 -23.66 12.36
C ARG A 60 -6.66 -22.64 13.32
N ARG A 61 -6.43 -22.79 14.63
CA ARG A 61 -6.86 -21.80 15.64
C ARG A 61 -6.25 -20.42 15.45
N LEU A 62 -4.96 -20.37 15.09
CA LEU A 62 -4.28 -19.11 14.76
C LEU A 62 -4.87 -18.47 13.50
N LEU A 63 -5.17 -19.28 12.47
CA LEU A 63 -5.82 -18.83 11.25
C LEU A 63 -7.21 -18.27 11.54
N ASP A 64 -8.05 -18.96 12.31
CA ASP A 64 -9.38 -18.49 12.70
C ASP A 64 -9.31 -17.14 13.42
N THR A 65 -8.35 -16.98 14.34
CA THR A 65 -8.11 -15.73 15.06
C THR A 65 -7.68 -14.60 14.11
N ALA A 66 -6.79 -14.90 13.16
CA ALA A 66 -6.33 -13.93 12.18
C ALA A 66 -7.46 -13.49 11.24
N MET A 67 -8.26 -14.43 10.73
CA MET A 67 -9.42 -14.14 9.89
C MET A 67 -10.46 -13.29 10.63
N LEU A 68 -10.71 -13.55 11.91
CA LEU A 68 -11.63 -12.72 12.72
C LEU A 68 -11.14 -11.27 12.82
N ARG A 69 -9.83 -11.06 13.06
CA ARG A 69 -9.23 -9.72 13.14
C ARG A 69 -9.28 -8.99 11.80
N LEU A 70 -9.05 -9.69 10.69
CA LEU A 70 -9.14 -9.13 9.35
C LEU A 70 -10.58 -8.72 9.00
N ARG A 71 -11.58 -9.56 9.32
CA ARG A 71 -13.00 -9.22 9.15
C ARG A 71 -13.41 -8.01 9.98
N TYR A 72 -12.95 -7.93 11.23
CA TYR A 72 -13.19 -6.76 12.07
C TYR A 72 -12.54 -5.48 11.50
N ALA A 73 -11.29 -5.57 11.06
CA ALA A 73 -10.61 -4.42 10.45
C ALA A 73 -11.35 -3.95 9.18
N LEU A 74 -11.81 -4.90 8.36
CA LEU A 74 -12.59 -4.62 7.17
C LEU A 74 -13.90 -3.88 7.50
N GLU A 75 -14.70 -4.40 8.44
CA GLU A 75 -15.93 -3.76 8.91
C GLU A 75 -15.67 -2.33 9.39
N ARG A 76 -14.55 -2.12 10.10
CA ARG A 76 -14.15 -0.79 10.56
C ARG A 76 -13.84 0.17 9.41
N MET A 77 -13.21 -0.31 8.34
CA MET A 77 -12.88 0.49 7.16
C MET A 77 -14.11 0.79 6.27
N GLU A 78 -15.13 -0.06 6.29
CA GLU A 78 -16.38 0.15 5.55
C GLU A 78 -17.32 1.17 6.24
N LEU A 79 -17.12 1.41 7.54
CA LEU A 79 -17.88 2.37 8.34
C LEU A 79 -17.28 3.80 8.35
N GLU A 80 -16.09 3.99 7.78
CA GLU A 80 -15.39 5.28 7.62
C GLU A 80 -15.78 6.00 6.31
#